data_AF-A0A6N4AKQ9-F1
#
_entry.id   AF-A0A6N4AKQ9-F1
#
_cell.length_a   1.000
_cell.length_b   1.000
_cell.length_c   1.000
_cell.angle_alpha   90.00
_cell.angle_beta   90.00
_cell.angle_gamma   90.00
#
_symmetry.space_group_name_H-M   'P 1'
#
loop_
_entity.id
_entity.type
_entity.pdbx_description
1 polymer ?
#
loop_
_entity_poly.entity_id
_entity_poly.type
_entity_poly.pdbx_seq_one_letter_code
_entity_poly.pdbx_strand_id
1 'polypeptide(L)'
;MKCLCCGKDIDKNGENGWHKSCIKRFFGASKLPEIEIDDETLKKLADETVNNGLTVPGVQKKLSLHLISENKSPKLTIVNFPTGYILKPQVPQYETLPEAEHLVMSMADITGISTVPHALIGNNGNYAYITKRADRIMNTDRTAMLAMEDFCQLDLRLTQDKYKGSYERCAKVIERYSSRVGFDMTELFMRLVFSFVTGNSDMHLKNFSLIETAEKSGEYVLSPAYDLLPVNVILPADIEQTALTLNGKKRNIRRKDFYSFAYKCGIPKNSAENMIKRVVSLIEKYEAMCRDSLLSDNLKECFIRLINERCDILS
;
A
#
# COMPACT_ATOMS: atom_id res chain seq x y z
N MET A 1 15.84 -15.04 -12.21
CA MET A 1 15.47 -13.65 -11.89
C MET A 1 13.96 -13.62 -11.67
N LYS A 2 13.47 -12.92 -10.64
CA LYS A 2 12.05 -12.82 -10.33
C LYS A 2 11.43 -11.59 -11.00
N CYS A 3 10.14 -11.70 -11.35
CA CYS A 3 9.39 -10.63 -11.96
C CYS A 3 9.08 -9.53 -10.95
N LEU A 4 9.45 -8.29 -11.27
CA LEU A 4 9.24 -7.08 -10.46
C LEU A 4 7.77 -6.68 -10.28
N CYS A 5 6.84 -7.36 -10.93
CA CYS A 5 5.39 -7.13 -10.77
C CYS A 5 4.68 -8.25 -10.01
N CYS A 6 5.00 -9.52 -10.29
CA CYS A 6 4.27 -10.66 -9.71
C CYS A 6 5.11 -11.56 -8.80
N GLY A 7 6.40 -11.28 -8.63
CA GLY A 7 7.32 -12.05 -7.79
C GLY A 7 7.68 -13.45 -8.31
N LYS A 8 7.11 -13.91 -9.43
CA LYS A 8 7.38 -15.25 -10.00
C LYS A 8 8.63 -15.25 -10.88
N ASP A 9 9.25 -16.42 -11.06
CA ASP A 9 10.42 -16.58 -11.92
C ASP A 9 10.13 -16.18 -13.37
N ILE A 10 11.08 -15.45 -13.96
CA ILE A 10 11.05 -15.00 -15.36
C ILE A 10 11.60 -16.12 -16.26
N ASP A 11 10.84 -16.44 -17.31
CA ASP A 11 11.30 -17.31 -18.40
C ASP A 11 12.24 -16.55 -19.35
N LYS A 12 12.82 -17.23 -20.35
CA LYS A 12 13.74 -16.58 -21.32
C LYS A 12 13.11 -15.42 -22.14
N ASN A 13 11.79 -15.18 -22.01
CA ASN A 13 11.04 -14.21 -22.79
C ASN A 13 10.69 -12.92 -22.03
N GLY A 14 11.17 -12.75 -20.80
CA GLY A 14 10.97 -11.52 -20.02
C GLY A 14 11.74 -10.32 -20.58
N GLU A 15 11.30 -9.13 -20.19
CA GLU A 15 11.89 -7.85 -20.58
C GLU A 15 12.20 -7.05 -19.30
N ASN A 16 13.47 -6.72 -19.07
CA ASN A 16 13.94 -5.88 -17.94
C ASN A 16 13.30 -6.22 -16.58
N GLY A 17 13.31 -7.50 -16.20
CA GLY A 17 12.75 -7.94 -14.91
C GLY A 17 11.22 -8.10 -14.91
N TRP A 18 10.56 -8.13 -16.07
CA TRP A 18 9.11 -8.30 -16.18
C TRP A 18 8.71 -9.43 -17.14
N HIS A 19 7.63 -10.16 -16.83
CA HIS A 19 6.95 -10.98 -17.84
C HIS A 19 6.20 -10.10 -18.83
N LYS A 20 6.15 -10.50 -20.11
CA LYS A 20 5.31 -9.84 -21.13
C LYS A 20 3.83 -9.76 -20.74
N SER A 21 3.30 -10.78 -20.07
CA SER A 21 1.94 -10.80 -19.54
C SER A 21 1.73 -9.77 -18.42
N CYS A 22 2.72 -9.62 -17.53
CA CYS A 22 2.70 -8.62 -16.46
C CYS A 22 2.75 -7.20 -17.03
N ILE A 23 3.59 -6.96 -18.04
CA ILE A 23 3.65 -5.67 -18.77
C ILE A 23 2.28 -5.36 -19.37
N LYS A 24 1.68 -6.29 -20.12
CA LYS A 24 0.37 -6.08 -20.74
C LYS A 24 -0.72 -5.81 -19.71
N ARG A 25 -0.74 -6.55 -18.60
CA ARG A 25 -1.73 -6.36 -17.53
C ARG A 25 -1.55 -5.03 -16.80
N PHE A 26 -0.32 -4.64 -16.52
CA PHE A 26 -0.02 -3.45 -15.72
C PHE A 26 0.00 -2.18 -16.57
N PHE A 27 0.54 -2.18 -17.77
CA PHE A 27 0.64 -0.98 -18.60
C PHE A 27 -0.38 -0.94 -19.74
N GLY A 28 -1.05 -2.06 -20.06
CA GLY A 28 -1.84 -2.14 -21.29
C GLY A 28 -0.98 -2.13 -22.56
N ALA A 29 0.35 -2.23 -22.41
CA ALA A 29 1.32 -2.11 -23.50
C ALA A 29 1.99 -3.45 -23.83
N SER A 30 2.57 -3.56 -25.03
CA SER A 30 3.29 -4.77 -25.48
C SER A 30 4.75 -4.84 -25.03
N LYS A 31 5.32 -3.72 -24.58
CA LYS A 31 6.70 -3.55 -24.10
C LYS A 31 6.72 -2.76 -22.81
N LEU A 32 7.78 -2.90 -22.03
CA LEU A 32 7.91 -2.16 -20.77
C LEU A 32 8.08 -0.67 -21.11
N PRO A 33 7.29 0.24 -20.50
CA PRO A 33 7.44 1.66 -20.79
C PRO A 33 8.79 2.20 -20.32
N GLU A 34 9.42 3.02 -21.16
CA GLU A 34 10.58 3.80 -20.74
C GLU A 34 10.13 4.92 -19.79
N ILE A 35 10.85 5.13 -18.69
CA ILE A 35 10.60 6.26 -17.80
C ILE A 35 11.43 7.45 -18.30
N GLU A 36 10.77 8.49 -18.79
CA GLU A 36 11.40 9.77 -19.12
C GLU A 36 11.40 10.66 -17.87
N ILE A 37 12.31 10.37 -16.96
CA ILE A 37 12.62 11.25 -15.84
C ILE A 37 14.14 11.44 -15.83
N ASP A 38 14.61 12.68 -15.91
CA ASP A 38 16.04 12.93 -15.80
C ASP A 38 16.52 12.57 -14.37
N ASP A 39 17.73 11.99 -14.29
CA ASP A 39 18.30 11.52 -13.03
C ASP A 39 18.49 12.67 -12.02
N GLU A 40 18.70 13.90 -12.51
CA GLU A 40 18.80 15.11 -11.68
C GLU A 40 17.47 15.47 -11.01
N THR A 41 16.33 15.26 -11.68
CA THR A 41 14.97 15.50 -11.17
C THR A 41 14.61 14.43 -10.16
N LEU A 42 14.91 13.17 -10.43
CA LEU A 42 14.78 12.09 -9.43
C LEU A 42 15.58 12.40 -8.17
N LYS A 43 16.84 12.82 -8.34
CA LYS A 43 17.73 13.17 -7.23
C LYS A 43 17.26 14.41 -6.47
N LYS A 44 16.86 15.47 -7.16
CA LYS A 44 16.33 16.70 -6.56
C LYS A 44 15.04 16.44 -5.79
N LEU A 45 14.15 15.59 -6.30
CA LEU A 45 12.93 15.21 -5.58
C LEU A 45 13.23 14.36 -4.35
N ALA A 46 14.20 13.44 -4.43
CA ALA A 46 14.70 12.72 -3.28
C ALA A 46 15.29 13.70 -2.24
N ASP A 47 16.13 14.65 -2.65
CA ASP A 47 16.79 15.63 -1.77
C ASP A 47 15.81 16.63 -1.13
N GLU A 48 14.80 17.10 -1.86
CA GLU A 48 13.73 17.95 -1.31
C GLU A 48 12.83 17.19 -0.32
N THR A 49 12.81 15.85 -0.38
CA THR A 49 12.14 15.01 0.62
C THR A 49 12.90 15.02 1.95
N VAL A 50 14.24 15.10 1.90
CA VAL A 50 15.13 15.14 3.07
C VAL A 50 15.09 16.48 3.78
N ASN A 51 15.13 17.59 3.02
CA ASN A 51 15.37 18.93 3.56
C ASN A 51 14.19 19.57 4.31
N ASN A 52 12.99 18.98 4.25
CA ASN A 52 11.80 19.52 4.94
C ASN A 52 11.58 18.99 6.36
N GLY A 53 12.55 18.29 6.96
CA GLY A 53 12.73 18.26 8.41
C GLY A 53 11.49 17.94 9.26
N LEU A 54 10.63 17.03 8.80
CA LEU A 54 9.58 16.44 9.64
C LEU A 54 9.99 14.99 9.88
N THR A 55 10.36 14.71 11.13
CA THR A 55 10.69 13.40 11.72
C THR A 55 9.52 12.42 11.73
N VAL A 56 8.60 12.57 10.78
CA VAL A 56 7.37 11.80 10.66
C VAL A 56 7.56 10.82 9.51
N PRO A 57 7.61 9.50 9.75
CA PRO A 57 7.53 8.52 8.67
C PRO A 57 6.30 8.84 7.79
N GLY A 58 6.46 8.78 6.46
CA GLY A 58 5.35 9.01 5.52
C GLY A 58 5.41 10.28 4.66
N VAL A 59 6.50 11.07 4.70
CA VAL A 59 6.75 12.10 3.68
C VAL A 59 7.67 11.50 2.60
N GLN A 60 7.17 10.57 1.80
CA GLN A 60 7.83 10.19 0.55
C GLN A 60 7.19 10.99 -0.58
N LYS A 61 7.97 11.75 -1.35
CA LYS A 61 7.43 12.45 -2.52
C LYS A 61 6.93 11.44 -3.55
N LYS A 62 5.72 11.69 -4.05
CA LYS A 62 5.02 10.87 -5.04
C LYS A 62 4.99 11.62 -6.36
N LEU A 63 5.39 10.98 -7.45
CA LEU A 63 5.35 11.54 -8.80
C LEU A 63 4.14 11.00 -9.55
N SER A 64 3.34 11.89 -10.13
CA SER A 64 2.25 11.49 -11.03
C SER A 64 2.81 11.33 -12.44
N LEU A 65 2.53 10.19 -13.08
CA LEU A 65 3.03 9.87 -14.41
C LEU A 65 1.90 9.64 -15.42
N HIS A 66 2.13 9.99 -16.69
CA HIS A 66 1.26 9.68 -17.82
C HIS A 66 1.91 8.64 -18.71
N LEU A 67 1.15 7.62 -19.13
CA LEU A 67 1.59 6.66 -20.14
C LEU A 67 1.20 7.19 -21.53
N ILE A 68 2.20 7.59 -22.31
CA ILE A 68 2.04 8.04 -23.69
C ILE A 68 2.48 6.92 -24.62
N SER A 69 1.69 6.65 -25.66
CA SER A 69 1.98 5.62 -26.66
C SER A 69 1.75 6.17 -28.08
N GLU A 70 2.42 7.26 -28.43
CA GLU A 70 2.19 7.92 -29.73
C GLU A 70 3.00 7.31 -30.89
N ASN A 71 4.09 6.55 -30.67
CA ASN A 71 4.94 6.09 -31.79
C ASN A 71 5.65 4.74 -31.51
N LYS A 72 4.90 3.64 -31.39
CA LYS A 72 5.38 2.24 -31.22
C LYS A 72 6.19 1.92 -29.94
N SER A 73 6.69 2.89 -29.19
CA SER A 73 7.29 2.68 -27.86
C SER A 73 6.44 3.34 -26.76
N PRO A 74 5.99 2.59 -25.74
CA PRO A 74 5.30 3.17 -24.59
C PRO A 74 6.28 3.94 -23.70
N LYS A 75 5.87 5.11 -23.20
CA LYS A 75 6.71 5.98 -22.35
C LYS A 75 5.92 6.53 -21.17
N LEU A 76 6.54 6.60 -19.99
CA LEU A 76 6.03 7.25 -18.80
C LEU A 76 6.66 8.64 -18.66
N THR A 77 5.84 9.68 -18.61
CA THR A 77 6.27 11.08 -18.50
C THR A 77 5.76 11.71 -17.21
N ILE A 78 6.54 12.61 -16.60
CA ILE A 78 6.08 13.40 -15.44
C ILE A 78 5.03 14.41 -15.90
N VAL A 79 3.94 14.49 -15.14
CA VAL A 79 2.88 15.48 -15.36
C VAL A 79 2.58 16.28 -14.11
N ASN A 80 2.22 17.54 -14.30
CA ASN A 80 1.92 18.48 -13.22
C ASN A 80 0.53 18.26 -12.57
N PHE A 81 -0.41 17.57 -13.22
CA PHE A 81 -1.78 17.26 -12.76
C PHE A 81 -2.30 15.98 -13.47
N PRO A 82 -3.27 15.19 -12.97
CA PRO A 82 -2.92 13.82 -12.62
C PRO A 82 -3.35 12.78 -13.64
N THR A 83 -2.43 11.91 -14.03
CA THR A 83 -2.70 10.71 -14.84
C THR A 83 -2.15 9.43 -14.21
N GLY A 84 -2.60 8.29 -14.74
CA GLY A 84 -2.96 7.05 -14.03
C GLY A 84 -1.92 6.29 -13.20
N TYR A 85 -0.70 6.79 -13.05
CA TYR A 85 0.35 6.11 -12.27
C TYR A 85 0.97 7.03 -11.22
N ILE A 86 1.37 6.44 -10.10
CA ILE A 86 2.18 7.07 -9.07
C ILE A 86 3.51 6.33 -9.00
N LEU A 87 4.60 7.06 -9.13
CA LEU A 87 5.96 6.57 -8.91
C LEU A 87 6.51 7.09 -7.58
N LYS A 88 7.14 6.21 -6.82
CA LYS A 88 7.77 6.47 -5.55
C LYS A 88 9.23 6.02 -5.60
N PRO A 89 10.18 6.96 -5.78
CA PRO A 89 11.59 6.63 -5.86
C PRO A 89 12.14 6.20 -4.49
N GLN A 90 13.31 5.57 -4.52
CA GLN A 90 14.10 5.27 -3.33
C GLN A 90 14.40 6.56 -2.54
N VAL A 91 14.31 6.47 -1.20
CA VAL A 91 14.63 7.56 -0.28
C VAL A 91 15.93 7.20 0.45
N PRO A 92 17.01 8.00 0.35
CA PRO A 92 18.33 7.63 0.88
C PRO A 92 18.36 7.27 2.37
N GLN A 93 17.44 7.82 3.16
CA GLN A 93 17.32 7.58 4.60
C GLN A 93 16.86 6.16 4.96
N TYR A 94 16.15 5.50 4.05
CA TYR A 94 15.47 4.23 4.32
C TYR A 94 15.91 3.19 3.30
N GLU A 95 16.67 2.20 3.74
CA GLU A 95 17.18 1.12 2.89
C GLU A 95 16.03 0.34 2.22
N THR A 96 16.08 0.17 0.90
CA THR A 96 15.15 -0.67 0.11
C THR A 96 13.67 -0.36 0.33
N LEU A 97 13.31 0.92 0.48
CA LEU A 97 11.94 1.35 0.81
C LEU A 97 10.91 0.97 -0.27
N PRO A 98 11.15 1.20 -1.58
CA PRO A 98 10.29 0.72 -2.65
C PRO A 98 10.02 -0.79 -2.59
N GLU A 99 11.07 -1.58 -2.35
CA GLU A 99 11.03 -3.03 -2.31
C GLU A 99 10.24 -3.51 -1.10
N ALA A 100 10.42 -2.85 0.05
CA ALA A 100 9.63 -3.10 1.25
C ALA A 100 8.14 -2.81 1.04
N GLU A 101 7.81 -1.69 0.38
CA GLU A 101 6.42 -1.38 0.02
C GLU A 101 5.84 -2.45 -0.91
N HIS A 102 6.57 -2.80 -1.99
CA HIS A 102 6.12 -3.82 -2.92
C HIS A 102 5.92 -5.19 -2.24
N LEU A 103 6.81 -5.57 -1.32
CA LEU A 103 6.72 -6.82 -0.57
C LEU A 103 5.45 -6.85 0.28
N VAL A 104 5.18 -5.81 1.07
CA VAL A 104 4.00 -5.77 1.94
C VAL A 104 2.71 -5.68 1.15
N MET A 105 2.69 -4.92 0.06
CA MET A 105 1.56 -4.89 -0.86
C MET A 105 1.29 -6.28 -1.47
N SER A 106 2.35 -7.00 -1.88
CA SER A 106 2.22 -8.37 -2.38
C SER A 106 1.79 -9.37 -1.30
N MET A 107 2.19 -9.16 -0.05
CA MET A 107 1.68 -9.95 1.08
C MET A 107 0.17 -9.71 1.27
N ALA A 108 -0.28 -8.46 1.18
CA ALA A 108 -1.69 -8.10 1.27
C ALA A 108 -2.54 -8.78 0.18
N ASP A 109 -2.01 -8.89 -1.05
CA ASP A 109 -2.66 -9.63 -2.14
C ASP A 109 -2.94 -11.09 -1.76
N ILE A 110 -1.95 -11.81 -1.22
CA ILE A 110 -2.14 -13.21 -0.82
C ILE A 110 -3.00 -13.36 0.44
N THR A 111 -3.05 -12.33 1.29
CA THR A 111 -4.01 -12.24 2.40
C THR A 111 -5.44 -12.11 1.88
N GLY A 112 -5.64 -11.63 0.65
CA GLY A 112 -6.95 -11.34 0.06
C GLY A 112 -7.47 -9.94 0.36
N ILE A 113 -6.57 -9.02 0.75
CA ILE A 113 -6.89 -7.59 0.85
C ILE A 113 -6.94 -7.04 -0.58
N SER A 114 -7.96 -6.24 -0.90
CA SER A 114 -8.02 -5.60 -2.21
C SER A 114 -6.96 -4.50 -2.27
N THR A 115 -5.96 -4.61 -3.12
CA THR A 115 -4.89 -3.62 -3.30
C THR A 115 -5.01 -2.87 -4.63
N VAL A 116 -4.39 -1.69 -4.70
CA VAL A 116 -4.14 -1.04 -5.99
C VAL A 116 -3.10 -1.86 -6.78
N PRO A 117 -3.20 -1.94 -8.12
CA PRO A 117 -2.14 -2.56 -8.91
C PRO A 117 -0.79 -1.91 -8.62
N HIS A 118 0.20 -2.73 -8.25
CA HIS A 118 1.53 -2.27 -7.84
C HIS A 118 2.65 -3.12 -8.45
N ALA A 119 3.84 -2.55 -8.55
CA ALA A 119 5.05 -3.22 -9.02
C ALA A 119 6.30 -2.42 -8.63
N LEU A 120 7.47 -2.99 -8.92
CA LEU A 120 8.74 -2.29 -8.98
C LEU A 120 9.13 -2.00 -10.43
N ILE A 121 9.76 -0.84 -10.64
CA ILE A 121 10.42 -0.49 -11.89
C ILE A 121 11.83 0.00 -11.58
N GLY A 122 12.78 -0.30 -12.45
CA GLY A 122 14.18 0.02 -12.20
C GLY A 122 15.12 -0.92 -12.95
N ASN A 123 16.40 -0.56 -12.94
CA ASN A 123 17.47 -1.36 -13.52
C ASN A 123 18.72 -1.29 -12.64
N ASN A 124 19.59 -2.29 -12.73
CA ASN A 124 20.90 -2.33 -12.08
C ASN A 124 20.88 -2.09 -10.55
N GLY A 125 19.84 -2.58 -9.86
CA GLY A 125 19.74 -2.51 -8.39
C GLY A 125 19.13 -1.22 -7.84
N ASN A 126 18.76 -0.26 -8.70
CA ASN A 126 18.00 0.93 -8.29
C ASN A 126 16.53 0.72 -8.65
N TYR A 127 15.69 0.59 -7.62
CA TYR A 127 14.25 0.37 -7.79
C TYR A 127 13.43 1.57 -7.34
N ALA A 128 12.29 1.74 -7.98
CA ALA A 128 11.21 2.63 -7.59
C ALA A 128 9.90 1.83 -7.55
N TYR A 129 9.03 2.18 -6.62
CA TYR A 129 7.72 1.58 -6.50
C TYR A 129 6.77 2.31 -7.44
N ILE A 130 6.04 1.57 -8.26
CA ILE A 130 5.04 2.12 -9.17
C ILE A 130 3.68 1.49 -8.88
N THR A 131 2.65 2.34 -8.83
CA THR A 131 1.28 1.89 -8.65
C THR A 131 0.32 2.61 -9.59
N LYS A 132 -0.78 1.95 -9.94
CA LYS A 132 -1.89 2.62 -10.60
C LYS A 132 -2.72 3.41 -9.59
N ARG A 133 -3.14 4.60 -10.01
CA ARG A 133 -4.13 5.38 -9.28
C ARG A 133 -5.47 4.65 -9.26
N ALA A 134 -6.05 4.47 -8.07
CA ALA A 134 -7.38 3.87 -7.91
C ALA A 134 -8.48 4.73 -8.53
N ASP A 135 -8.31 6.06 -8.50
CA ASP A 135 -9.29 7.07 -8.95
C ASP A 135 -9.19 7.41 -10.44
N ARG A 136 -8.49 6.58 -11.22
CA ARG A 136 -8.34 6.73 -12.68
C ARG A 136 -8.68 5.43 -13.39
N ILE A 137 -9.70 5.45 -14.23
CA ILE A 137 -10.02 4.36 -15.15
C ILE A 137 -9.58 4.76 -16.54
N MET A 138 -8.48 4.18 -17.02
CA MET A 138 -7.95 4.46 -18.36
C MET A 138 -8.70 3.63 -19.41
N ASN A 139 -9.48 4.29 -20.27
CA ASN A 139 -10.07 3.70 -21.47
C ASN A 139 -9.33 4.24 -22.72
N THR A 140 -9.58 3.63 -23.88
CA THR A 140 -8.93 3.99 -25.17
C THR A 140 -9.03 5.47 -25.51
N ASP A 141 -10.18 6.09 -25.24
CA ASP A 141 -10.50 7.44 -25.73
C ASP A 141 -10.58 8.49 -24.61
N ARG A 142 -10.69 8.03 -23.35
CA ARG A 142 -10.74 8.92 -22.17
C ARG A 142 -10.27 8.23 -20.91
N THR A 143 -9.70 9.00 -19.99
CA THR A 143 -9.50 8.56 -18.60
C THR A 143 -10.66 9.06 -17.77
N ALA A 144 -11.51 8.16 -17.28
CA ALA A 144 -12.57 8.52 -16.34
C ALA A 144 -11.95 8.80 -14.95
N MET A 145 -12.51 9.79 -14.26
CA MET A 145 -12.05 10.22 -12.95
C MET A 145 -13.12 9.89 -11.91
N LEU A 146 -12.75 9.06 -10.94
CA LEU A 146 -13.64 8.71 -9.83
C LEU A 146 -13.43 9.70 -8.68
N ALA A 147 -14.52 10.17 -8.06
CA ALA A 147 -14.39 10.92 -6.82
C ALA A 147 -13.80 10.02 -5.73
N MET A 148 -12.77 10.49 -5.04
CA MET A 148 -12.09 9.75 -3.98
C MET A 148 -11.67 10.72 -2.89
N GLU A 149 -12.06 10.43 -1.65
CA GLU A 149 -11.79 11.29 -0.49
C GLU A 149 -11.23 10.45 0.65
N ASP A 150 -10.18 10.97 1.29
CA ASP A 150 -9.54 10.27 2.41
C ASP A 150 -10.32 10.44 3.73
N PHE A 151 -10.09 9.56 4.71
CA PHE A 151 -10.86 9.59 5.95
C PHE A 151 -10.55 10.82 6.80
N CYS A 152 -9.43 11.50 6.57
CA CYS A 152 -9.14 12.77 7.24
C CYS A 152 -10.11 13.85 6.74
N GLN A 153 -10.34 13.92 5.43
CA GLN A 153 -11.32 14.81 4.81
C GLN A 153 -12.76 14.44 5.21
N LEU A 154 -13.10 13.15 5.15
CA LEU A 154 -14.46 12.66 5.47
C LEU A 154 -14.82 12.78 6.96
N ASP A 155 -13.83 12.76 7.86
CA ASP A 155 -13.99 13.06 9.30
C ASP A 155 -13.82 14.57 9.61
N LEU A 156 -13.79 15.42 8.59
CA LEU A 156 -13.70 16.89 8.67
C LEU A 156 -12.48 17.39 9.48
N ARG A 157 -11.32 16.78 9.22
CA ARG A 157 -10.05 17.11 9.87
C ARG A 157 -9.07 17.78 8.91
N LEU A 158 -8.17 18.57 9.51
CA LEU A 158 -7.02 19.11 8.79
C LEU A 158 -5.96 18.03 8.59
N THR A 159 -5.17 18.13 7.51
CA THR A 159 -4.09 17.18 7.18
C THR A 159 -3.10 16.95 8.33
N GLN A 160 -2.80 17.98 9.12
CA GLN A 160 -1.93 17.87 10.30
C GLN A 160 -2.49 16.96 11.41
N ASP A 161 -3.80 16.71 11.40
CA ASP A 161 -4.50 15.83 12.34
C ASP A 161 -4.63 14.39 11.81
N LYS A 162 -3.87 14.01 10.76
CA LYS A 162 -3.92 12.67 10.16
C LYS A 162 -3.76 11.53 11.17
N TYR A 163 -2.98 11.72 12.24
CA TYR A 163 -2.82 10.74 13.34
C TYR A 163 -3.78 10.93 14.52
N LYS A 164 -4.58 12.01 14.56
CA LYS A 164 -5.51 12.32 15.65
C LYS A 164 -6.86 11.63 15.45
N GLY A 165 -6.83 10.30 15.37
CA GLY A 165 -7.99 9.45 15.12
C GLY A 165 -7.94 8.11 15.84
N SER A 166 -8.94 7.29 15.56
CA SER A 166 -9.02 5.91 16.02
C SER A 166 -9.59 5.04 14.90
N TYR A 167 -9.32 3.75 14.92
CA TYR A 167 -9.92 2.84 13.94
C TYR A 167 -11.45 2.76 14.11
N GLU A 168 -11.99 3.02 15.31
CA GLU A 168 -13.43 3.20 15.51
C GLU A 168 -13.98 4.42 14.78
N ARG A 169 -13.20 5.50 14.63
CA ARG A 169 -13.60 6.62 13.77
C ARG A 169 -13.57 6.24 12.30
N CYS A 170 -12.57 5.48 11.86
CA CYS A 170 -12.54 4.92 10.51
C CYS A 170 -13.80 4.09 10.23
N ALA A 171 -14.21 3.25 11.17
CA ALA A 171 -15.46 2.49 11.07
C ALA A 171 -16.68 3.42 10.93
N LYS A 172 -16.78 4.49 11.72
CA LYS A 172 -17.88 5.48 11.60
C LYS A 172 -17.92 6.20 10.26
N VAL A 173 -16.77 6.46 9.63
CA VAL A 173 -16.71 7.02 8.27
C VAL A 173 -17.33 6.04 7.26
N ILE A 174 -16.95 4.76 7.34
CA ILE A 174 -17.52 3.69 6.50
C ILE A 174 -19.03 3.57 6.74
N GLU A 175 -19.46 3.50 8.00
CA GLU A 175 -20.88 3.39 8.38
C GLU A 175 -21.73 4.54 7.82
N ARG A 176 -21.16 5.75 7.75
CA ARG A 176 -21.86 6.94 7.28
C ARG A 176 -21.97 7.03 5.76
N TYR A 177 -20.92 6.64 5.04
CA TYR A 177 -20.76 7.02 3.62
C TYR A 177 -20.59 5.84 2.66
N SER A 178 -20.30 4.62 3.14
CA SER A 178 -20.18 3.46 2.25
C SER A 178 -21.55 2.92 1.84
N SER A 179 -21.70 2.60 0.56
CA SER A 179 -22.86 1.90 0.02
C SER A 179 -22.87 0.40 0.31
N ARG A 180 -21.78 -0.15 0.86
CA ARG A 180 -21.63 -1.59 1.16
C ARG A 180 -21.00 -1.84 2.54
N VAL A 181 -21.48 -1.12 3.55
CA VAL A 181 -20.93 -1.06 4.92
C VAL A 181 -20.35 -2.39 5.43
N GLY A 182 -21.10 -3.50 5.38
CA GLY A 182 -20.64 -4.80 5.90
C GLY A 182 -19.36 -5.33 5.23
N PHE A 183 -19.23 -5.18 3.92
CA PHE A 183 -18.02 -5.58 3.18
C PHE A 183 -16.83 -4.67 3.51
N ASP A 184 -17.07 -3.36 3.56
CA ASP A 184 -16.00 -2.40 3.82
C ASP A 184 -15.53 -2.43 5.29
N MET A 185 -16.41 -2.74 6.24
CA MET A 185 -16.05 -3.01 7.63
C MET A 185 -15.16 -4.25 7.77
N THR A 186 -15.50 -5.32 7.04
CA THR A 186 -14.74 -6.56 6.98
C THR A 186 -13.35 -6.31 6.39
N GLU A 187 -13.27 -5.53 5.31
CA GLU A 187 -12.01 -5.11 4.67
C GLU A 187 -11.17 -4.21 5.60
N LEU A 188 -11.77 -3.23 6.29
CA LEU A 188 -11.09 -2.39 7.28
C LEU A 188 -10.49 -3.25 8.41
N PHE A 189 -11.25 -4.23 8.90
CA PHE A 189 -10.78 -5.16 9.93
C PHE A 189 -9.60 -6.00 9.44
N MET A 190 -9.67 -6.58 8.22
CA MET A 190 -8.55 -7.32 7.63
C MET A 190 -7.31 -6.45 7.50
N ARG A 191 -7.44 -5.22 6.98
CA ARG A 191 -6.33 -4.28 6.81
C ARG A 191 -5.68 -3.92 8.15
N LEU A 192 -6.47 -3.76 9.21
CA LEU A 192 -5.95 -3.46 10.55
C LEU A 192 -5.18 -4.65 11.14
N VAL A 193 -5.73 -5.87 11.07
CA VAL A 193 -5.04 -7.09 11.54
C VAL A 193 -3.75 -7.29 10.76
N PHE A 194 -3.80 -7.17 9.43
CA PHE A 194 -2.65 -7.28 8.56
C PHE A 194 -1.59 -6.22 8.86
N SER A 195 -1.99 -4.95 8.99
CA SER A 195 -1.08 -3.84 9.32
C SER A 195 -0.36 -4.08 10.65
N PHE A 196 -1.03 -4.63 11.66
CA PHE A 196 -0.39 -4.99 12.92
C PHE A 196 0.65 -6.10 12.73
N VAL A 197 0.31 -7.16 11.97
CA VAL A 197 1.23 -8.27 11.69
C VAL A 197 2.45 -7.83 10.89
N THR A 198 2.27 -6.96 9.91
CA THR A 198 3.37 -6.46 9.07
C THR A 198 4.11 -5.26 9.66
N GLY A 199 3.74 -4.79 10.85
CA GLY A 199 4.41 -3.66 11.51
C GLY A 199 4.17 -2.30 10.86
N ASN A 200 2.99 -2.08 10.27
CA ASN A 200 2.63 -0.79 9.69
C ASN A 200 2.07 0.16 10.76
N SER A 201 2.96 0.92 11.39
CA SER A 201 2.64 1.97 12.35
C SER A 201 2.32 3.34 11.72
N ASP A 202 2.24 3.44 10.39
CA ASP A 202 1.91 4.68 9.66
C ASP A 202 0.56 4.63 8.91
N MET A 203 -0.25 3.60 9.13
CA MET A 203 -1.61 3.46 8.60
C MET A 203 -2.63 4.44 9.22
N HIS A 204 -2.50 5.73 8.89
CA HIS A 204 -3.26 6.85 9.46
C HIS A 204 -4.49 7.23 8.60
N LEU A 205 -5.24 8.27 8.99
CA LEU A 205 -6.53 8.61 8.33
C LEU A 205 -6.42 8.86 6.82
N LYS A 206 -5.27 9.32 6.31
CA LYS A 206 -5.10 9.55 4.86
C LYS A 206 -4.78 8.30 4.04
N ASN A 207 -4.52 7.15 4.68
CA ASN A 207 -4.30 5.86 4.00
C ASN A 207 -5.60 5.07 3.81
N PHE A 208 -6.72 5.58 4.30
CA PHE A 208 -8.05 5.06 4.05
C PHE A 208 -8.83 6.10 3.26
N SER A 209 -9.48 5.66 2.20
CA SER A 209 -10.32 6.52 1.37
C SER A 209 -11.59 5.80 0.97
N LEU A 210 -12.66 6.56 0.79
CA LEU A 210 -13.80 6.09 0.02
C LEU A 210 -13.66 6.57 -1.42
N ILE A 211 -13.98 5.69 -2.36
CA ILE A 211 -13.91 5.93 -3.80
C ILE A 211 -15.27 5.64 -4.43
N GLU A 212 -15.63 6.44 -5.40
CA GLU A 212 -16.83 6.26 -6.20
C GLU A 212 -16.77 4.96 -7.01
N THR A 213 -17.89 4.24 -7.08
CA THR A 213 -17.98 2.94 -7.79
C THR A 213 -17.91 3.08 -9.31
N ALA A 214 -18.40 4.19 -9.85
CA ALA A 214 -18.33 4.57 -11.25
C ALA A 214 -18.45 6.10 -11.36
N GLU A 215 -17.92 6.69 -12.43
CA GLU A 215 -17.94 8.15 -12.60
C GLU A 215 -19.37 8.71 -12.48
N LYS A 216 -19.59 9.60 -11.51
CA LYS A 216 -20.88 10.23 -11.19
C LYS A 216 -21.97 9.28 -10.68
N SER A 217 -21.60 8.11 -10.14
CA SER A 217 -22.59 7.22 -9.51
C SER A 217 -23.11 7.75 -8.17
N GLY A 218 -22.33 8.56 -7.46
CA GLY A 218 -22.65 9.01 -6.09
C GLY A 218 -22.62 7.88 -5.04
N GLU A 219 -22.24 6.68 -5.43
CA GLU A 219 -22.15 5.49 -4.58
C GLU A 219 -20.67 5.22 -4.26
N TYR A 220 -20.32 5.25 -2.97
CA TYR A 220 -18.94 5.17 -2.51
C TYR A 220 -18.64 3.88 -1.76
N VAL A 221 -17.43 3.36 -1.94
CA VAL A 221 -16.95 2.16 -1.26
C VAL A 221 -15.52 2.36 -0.77
N LEU A 222 -15.07 1.56 0.18
CA LEU A 222 -13.67 1.58 0.61
C LEU A 222 -12.76 1.28 -0.58
N SER A 223 -11.83 2.20 -0.84
CA SER A 223 -10.87 2.06 -1.94
C SER A 223 -10.00 0.82 -1.73
N PRO A 224 -9.41 0.26 -2.79
CA PRO A 224 -8.31 -0.67 -2.62
C PRO A 224 -7.21 -0.07 -1.72
N ALA A 225 -6.52 -0.91 -0.97
CA ALA A 225 -5.40 -0.54 -0.11
C ALA A 225 -4.24 -0.01 -0.95
N TYR A 226 -3.56 1.00 -0.43
CA TYR A 226 -2.37 1.63 -0.98
C TYR A 226 -1.46 2.06 0.19
N ASP A 227 -0.19 2.38 -0.08
CA ASP A 227 0.77 2.84 0.93
C ASP A 227 0.92 1.88 2.13
N LEU A 228 1.00 0.57 1.88
CA LEU A 228 1.28 -0.41 2.94
C LEU A 228 2.79 -0.54 3.15
N LEU A 229 3.29 -0.18 4.33
CA LEU A 229 4.74 -0.18 4.64
C LEU A 229 5.03 -0.95 5.95
N PRO A 230 6.14 -1.72 6.02
CA PRO A 230 6.58 -2.35 7.26
C PRO A 230 7.39 -1.36 8.12
N VAL A 231 6.72 -0.32 8.61
CA VAL A 231 7.36 0.83 9.27
C VAL A 231 8.21 0.43 10.47
N ASN A 232 7.75 -0.49 11.32
CA ASN A 232 8.57 -0.94 12.47
C ASN A 232 9.84 -1.71 12.06
N VAL A 233 9.94 -2.17 10.81
CA VAL A 233 11.15 -2.81 10.25
C VAL A 233 12.09 -1.75 9.68
N ILE A 234 11.55 -0.79 8.93
CA ILE A 234 12.31 0.28 8.26
C ILE A 234 12.77 1.36 9.25
N LEU A 235 11.95 1.64 10.28
CA LEU A 235 12.21 2.61 11.34
C LEU A 235 11.99 1.93 12.71
N PRO A 236 12.96 1.12 13.19
CA PRO A 236 12.84 0.42 14.48
C PRO A 236 12.70 1.33 15.70
N ALA A 237 13.04 2.62 15.56
CA ALA A 237 12.84 3.63 16.60
C ALA A 237 11.36 3.95 16.83
N ASP A 238 10.47 3.67 15.86
CA ASP A 238 9.04 3.76 16.06
C ASP A 238 8.54 2.54 16.85
N ILE A 239 8.13 2.80 18.09
CA ILE A 239 7.67 1.79 19.06
C ILE A 239 6.15 1.62 19.06
N GLU A 240 5.42 2.40 18.25
CA GLU A 240 3.98 2.27 18.09
C GLU A 240 3.67 1.03 17.24
N GLN A 241 2.61 0.30 17.60
CA GLN A 241 2.18 -0.91 16.88
C GLN A 241 1.06 -0.61 15.88
N THR A 242 0.41 0.55 16.00
CA THR A 242 -0.61 1.05 15.09
C THR A 242 -0.55 2.57 15.00
N ALA A 243 -0.88 3.14 13.83
CA ALA A 243 -0.82 4.59 13.61
C ALA A 243 -1.94 5.35 14.32
N LEU A 244 -3.14 4.78 14.33
CA LEU A 244 -4.31 5.30 15.03
C LEU A 244 -4.56 4.50 16.30
N THR A 245 -5.30 5.08 17.23
CA THR A 245 -5.69 4.34 18.44
C THR A 245 -6.65 3.19 18.09
N LEU A 246 -6.46 2.06 18.76
CA LEU A 246 -7.35 0.91 18.79
C LEU A 246 -7.74 0.69 20.25
N ASN A 247 -9.02 0.88 20.59
CA ASN A 247 -9.48 0.89 21.99
C ASN A 247 -8.66 1.88 22.87
N GLY A 248 -8.34 3.06 22.33
CA GLY A 248 -7.65 4.12 23.06
C GLY A 248 -6.14 3.95 23.23
N LYS A 249 -5.54 2.91 22.63
CA LYS A 249 -4.10 2.64 22.71
C LYS A 249 -3.50 2.35 21.33
N LYS A 250 -2.19 2.54 21.21
CA LYS A 250 -1.39 2.24 20.00
C LYS A 250 -0.29 1.20 20.27
N ARG A 251 -0.11 0.83 21.54
CA ARG A 251 0.87 -0.14 22.04
C ARG A 251 0.19 -1.15 22.95
N ASN A 252 0.87 -2.25 23.24
CA ASN A 252 0.31 -3.37 23.97
C ASN A 252 -1.01 -3.86 23.37
N ILE A 253 -1.09 -3.86 22.04
CA ILE A 253 -2.21 -4.42 21.30
C ILE A 253 -2.17 -5.94 21.47
N ARG A 254 -3.33 -6.52 21.72
CA ARG A 254 -3.55 -7.95 21.97
C ARG A 254 -4.76 -8.40 21.17
N ARG A 255 -4.89 -9.71 20.96
CA ARG A 255 -6.02 -10.34 20.26
C ARG A 255 -7.41 -9.83 20.69
N LYS A 256 -7.63 -9.61 22.00
CA LYS A 256 -8.89 -9.10 22.55
C LYS A 256 -9.27 -7.70 22.02
N ASP A 257 -8.27 -6.88 21.67
CA ASP A 257 -8.51 -5.54 21.15
C ASP A 257 -9.12 -5.59 19.75
N PHE A 258 -8.69 -6.55 18.93
CA PHE A 258 -9.28 -6.82 17.63
C PHE A 258 -10.70 -7.34 17.77
N TYR A 259 -11.00 -8.22 18.74
CA TYR A 259 -12.38 -8.65 18.98
C TYR A 259 -13.30 -7.52 19.43
N SER A 260 -12.82 -6.64 20.32
CA SER A 260 -13.56 -5.44 20.72
C SER A 260 -13.87 -4.56 19.51
N PHE A 261 -12.89 -4.38 18.61
CA PHE A 261 -13.08 -3.60 17.41
C PHE A 261 -13.99 -4.27 16.38
N ALA A 262 -13.85 -5.58 16.15
CA ALA A 262 -14.71 -6.37 15.28
C ALA A 262 -16.18 -6.28 15.72
N TYR A 263 -16.45 -6.36 17.02
CA TYR A 263 -17.79 -6.16 17.59
C TYR A 263 -18.35 -4.78 17.24
N LYS A 264 -17.55 -3.71 17.38
CA LYS A 264 -17.95 -2.35 16.99
C LYS A 264 -18.20 -2.21 15.48
N CYS A 265 -17.55 -3.03 14.65
CA CYS A 265 -17.75 -3.08 13.20
C CYS A 265 -18.96 -3.95 12.79
N GLY A 266 -19.69 -4.53 13.74
CA GLY A 266 -20.79 -5.47 13.46
C GLY A 266 -20.32 -6.84 12.95
N ILE A 267 -19.05 -7.19 13.12
CA ILE A 267 -18.47 -8.46 12.67
C ILE A 267 -18.67 -9.50 13.78
N PRO A 268 -19.38 -10.63 13.52
CA PRO A 268 -19.55 -11.69 14.51
C PRO A 268 -18.21 -12.26 14.95
N LYS A 269 -18.09 -12.64 16.23
CA LYS A 269 -16.84 -13.16 16.83
C LYS A 269 -16.21 -14.29 16.00
N ASN A 270 -17.01 -15.28 15.58
CA ASN A 270 -16.51 -16.40 14.77
C ASN A 270 -15.95 -15.94 13.41
N SER A 271 -16.53 -14.90 12.81
CA SER A 271 -16.02 -14.32 11.55
C SER A 271 -14.70 -13.61 11.80
N ALA A 272 -14.61 -12.79 12.86
CA ALA A 272 -13.37 -12.12 13.24
C ALA A 272 -12.24 -13.11 13.58
N GLU A 273 -12.57 -14.22 14.26
CA GLU A 273 -11.66 -15.33 14.54
C GLU A 273 -11.12 -15.97 13.25
N ASN A 274 -11.99 -16.27 12.29
CA ASN A 274 -11.58 -16.85 11.01
C ASN A 274 -10.71 -15.88 10.19
N MET A 275 -11.02 -14.60 10.25
CA MET A 275 -10.25 -13.54 9.58
C MET A 275 -8.85 -13.38 10.17
N ILE A 276 -8.72 -13.35 11.51
CA ILE A 276 -7.41 -13.36 12.17
C ILE A 276 -6.65 -14.64 11.83
N LYS A 277 -7.31 -15.80 11.93
CA LYS A 277 -6.71 -17.10 11.60
C LYS A 277 -6.20 -17.15 10.18
N ARG A 278 -6.91 -16.54 9.22
CA ARG A 278 -6.45 -16.42 7.83
C ARG A 278 -5.11 -15.69 7.73
N VAL A 279 -4.95 -14.56 8.40
CA VAL A 279 -3.69 -13.80 8.42
C VAL A 279 -2.57 -14.64 9.05
N VAL A 280 -2.83 -15.21 10.24
CA VAL A 280 -1.85 -16.02 10.99
C VAL A 280 -1.43 -17.27 10.20
N SER A 281 -2.37 -17.93 9.51
CA SER A 281 -2.09 -19.14 8.72
C SER A 281 -1.16 -18.91 7.52
N LEU A 282 -0.91 -17.66 7.15
CA LEU A 282 -0.02 -17.29 6.04
C LEU A 282 1.41 -17.00 6.52
N ILE A 283 1.72 -17.19 7.81
CA ILE A 283 3.04 -16.92 8.40
C ILE A 283 4.19 -17.52 7.59
N GLU A 284 4.16 -18.82 7.29
CA GLU A 284 5.20 -19.50 6.51
C GLU A 284 5.36 -18.91 5.10
N LYS A 285 4.25 -18.46 4.49
CA LYS A 285 4.29 -17.80 3.18
C LYS A 285 4.90 -16.41 3.27
N TYR A 286 4.56 -15.64 4.30
CA TYR A 286 5.18 -14.33 4.52
C TYR A 286 6.68 -14.47 4.76
N GLU A 287 7.12 -15.46 5.54
CA GLU A 287 8.54 -15.72 5.74
C GLU A 287 9.25 -16.08 4.44
N ALA A 288 8.68 -16.98 3.64
CA ALA A 288 9.22 -17.33 2.35
C ALA A 288 9.34 -16.08 1.45
N MET A 289 8.30 -15.24 1.40
CA MET A 289 8.31 -13.98 0.66
C MET A 289 9.39 -13.01 1.17
N CYS A 290 9.62 -12.90 2.48
CA CYS A 290 10.73 -12.12 3.04
C CYS A 290 12.08 -12.66 2.57
N ARG A 291 12.36 -13.95 2.73
CA ARG A 291 13.62 -14.59 2.32
C ARG A 291 13.92 -14.35 0.83
N ASP A 292 12.86 -14.45 0.03
CA ASP A 292 12.87 -14.30 -1.43
C ASP A 292 12.86 -12.85 -1.94
N SER A 293 12.69 -11.88 -1.05
CA SER A 293 12.56 -10.47 -1.41
C SER A 293 13.90 -9.82 -1.78
N LEU A 294 13.80 -8.60 -2.29
CA LEU A 294 14.92 -7.73 -2.62
C LEU A 294 15.41 -6.89 -1.42
N LEU A 295 14.90 -7.15 -0.21
CA LEU A 295 15.38 -6.49 1.01
C LEU A 295 16.81 -6.93 1.36
N SER A 296 17.50 -6.14 2.18
CA SER A 296 18.77 -6.56 2.78
C SER A 296 18.56 -7.73 3.75
N ASP A 297 19.57 -8.59 3.92
CA ASP A 297 19.45 -9.78 4.78
C ASP A 297 19.07 -9.42 6.22
N ASN A 298 19.59 -8.31 6.74
CA ASN A 298 19.21 -7.80 8.05
C ASN A 298 17.73 -7.42 8.13
N LEU A 299 17.19 -6.72 7.12
CA LEU A 299 15.78 -6.36 7.08
C LEU A 299 14.88 -7.60 6.91
N LYS A 300 15.30 -8.61 6.15
CA LYS A 300 14.58 -9.89 6.02
C LYS A 300 14.41 -10.57 7.38
N GLU A 301 15.50 -10.73 8.13
CA GLU A 301 15.47 -11.38 9.44
C GLU A 301 14.65 -10.58 10.45
N CYS A 302 14.80 -9.25 10.45
CA CYS A 302 14.02 -8.37 11.31
C CYS A 302 12.52 -8.45 10.99
N PHE A 303 12.15 -8.51 9.71
CA PHE A 303 10.76 -8.60 9.29
C PHE A 303 10.15 -9.96 9.66
N ILE A 304 10.86 -11.06 9.40
CA ILE A 304 10.44 -12.42 9.77
C ILE A 304 10.20 -12.50 11.28
N ARG A 305 11.13 -12.00 12.10
CA ARG A 305 11.00 -11.98 13.56
C ARG A 305 9.78 -11.18 14.01
N LEU A 306 9.56 -10.00 13.43
CA LEU A 306 8.40 -9.16 13.74
C LEU A 306 7.07 -9.86 13.41
N ILE A 307 6.97 -10.46 12.22
CA ILE A 307 5.77 -11.18 11.79
C ILE A 307 5.47 -12.33 12.76
N ASN A 308 6.48 -13.11 13.15
CA ASN A 308 6.33 -14.18 14.13
C ASN A 308 5.82 -13.67 15.48
N GLU A 309 6.47 -12.66 16.05
CA GLU A 309 6.05 -12.04 17.32
C GLU A 309 4.58 -11.56 17.27
N ARG A 310 4.20 -10.92 16.17
CA ARG A 310 2.84 -10.37 16.00
C ARG A 310 1.80 -11.47 15.78
N CYS A 311 2.14 -12.52 15.04
CA CYS A 311 1.29 -13.70 14.86
C CYS A 311 1.10 -14.45 16.18
N ASP A 312 2.13 -14.58 17.02
CA ASP A 312 2.03 -15.20 18.35
C ASP A 312 1.06 -14.44 19.28
N ILE A 313 1.06 -13.11 19.22
CA ILE A 313 0.11 -12.27 19.97
C ILE A 313 -1.35 -12.50 19.52
N LEU A 314 -1.56 -12.93 18.27
CA LEU A 314 -2.87 -13.15 17.66
C LEU A 314 -3.34 -14.61 17.67
N SER A 315 -2.42 -15.56 17.89
CA SER A 315 -2.68 -17.00 17.94
C SER A 315 -3.50 -17.40 19.17
#